data_AF-C5HYH4-F1
#
_entry.id   AF-C5HYH4-F1
#
_cell.length_a   1.000
_cell.length_b   1.000
_cell.length_c   1.000
_cell.angle_alpha   90.00
_cell.angle_beta   90.00
_cell.angle_gamma   90.00
#
_symmetry.space_group_name_H-M   'P 1'
#
loop_
_entity.id
_entity.type
_entity.pdbx_description
1 polymer ?
#
loop_
_entity_poly.entity_id
_entity_poly.type
_entity_poly.pdbx_seq_one_letter_code
_entity_poly.pdbx_strand_id
1 'polypeptide(L)' 'MSGAEYLASIYGTEKDKVNCSFYIKTGACRHSERCSRKHNKPQYSQTVVMQNM' A
#
# COMPACT_ATOMS: atom_id res chain seq x y z
N MET A 1 -19.96 3.53 14.80
CA MET A 1 -18.58 3.18 14.42
C MET A 1 -17.71 4.36 14.80
N SER A 2 -16.68 4.12 15.59
CA SER A 2 -15.73 5.19 15.93
C SER A 2 -14.94 5.61 14.68
N GLY A 3 -14.37 6.82 14.68
CA GLY A 3 -13.55 7.28 13.56
C GLY A 3 -12.35 6.37 13.27
N ALA A 4 -11.80 5.74 14.30
CA ALA A 4 -10.67 4.79 14.19
C ALA A 4 -11.08 3.49 13.48
N GLU A 5 -12.24 2.92 13.81
CA GLU A 5 -12.75 1.70 13.14
C GLU A 5 -13.03 1.92 11.66
N TYR A 6 -13.57 3.10 11.31
CA TYR A 6 -13.81 3.45 9.93
C TYR A 6 -12.49 3.56 9.14
N LEU A 7 -11.46 4.21 9.70
CA LEU A 7 -10.15 4.32 9.07
C LEU A 7 -9.45 2.97 8.94
N ALA A 8 -9.58 2.08 9.92
CA ALA A 8 -9.07 0.71 9.83
C ALA A 8 -9.74 -0.07 8.70
N SER A 9 -11.05 0.12 8.48
CA SER A 9 -11.79 -0.57 7.42
C SER A 9 -11.40 -0.17 5.99
N ILE A 10 -10.77 1.01 5.80
CA ILE A 10 -10.36 1.50 4.48
C ILE A 10 -8.89 1.21 4.17
N TYR A 11 -8.04 1.01 5.17
CA TYR A 11 -6.59 0.88 4.97
C TYR A 11 -6.24 -0.30 4.05
N GLY A 12 -5.41 -0.06 3.05
CA GLY A 12 -5.00 -1.10 2.07
C GLY A 12 -6.08 -1.50 1.06
N THR A 13 -7.27 -0.89 1.10
CA THR A 13 -8.35 -1.08 0.12
C THR A 13 -8.31 0.00 -0.96
N GLU A 14 -9.03 -0.20 -2.07
CA GLU A 14 -9.20 0.83 -3.10
C GLU A 14 -9.89 2.11 -2.63
N LYS A 15 -10.60 2.06 -1.49
CA LYS A 15 -11.21 3.23 -0.85
C LYS A 15 -10.17 4.12 -0.19
N ASP A 16 -8.98 3.59 0.12
CA ASP A 16 -7.85 4.39 0.55
C ASP A 16 -7.34 5.25 -0.63
N LYS A 17 -7.56 6.56 -0.50
CA LYS A 17 -7.11 7.56 -1.48
C LYS A 17 -5.68 8.03 -1.21
N VAL A 18 -5.13 7.74 -0.02
CA VAL A 18 -3.80 8.19 0.40
C VAL A 18 -2.76 7.14 0.06
N ASN A 19 -3.01 5.88 0.39
CA ASN A 19 -2.08 4.79 0.14
C ASN A 19 -2.46 3.97 -1.09
N CYS A 20 -1.45 3.47 -1.78
CA CYS A 20 -1.67 2.60 -2.93
C CYS A 20 -2.03 1.19 -2.45
N SER A 21 -3.28 0.79 -2.64
CA SER A 21 -3.77 -0.55 -2.28
C SER A 21 -3.01 -1.67 -2.99
N PHE A 22 -2.60 -1.46 -4.24
CA PHE A 22 -1.78 -2.43 -4.97
C PHE A 22 -0.41 -2.60 -4.32
N TYR A 23 0.31 -1.49 -4.09
CA TYR A 23 1.65 -1.56 -3.50
C TYR A 23 1.64 -2.20 -2.11
N ILE A 24 0.68 -1.85 -1.25
CA ILE A 24 0.56 -2.43 0.09
C ILE A 24 0.29 -3.94 0.04
N LYS A 25 -0.59 -4.39 -0.87
CA LYS A 25 -1.00 -5.81 -0.93
C LYS A 25 0.00 -6.70 -1.67
N THR A 26 0.61 -6.21 -2.75
CA THR A 26 1.44 -7.04 -3.64
C THR A 26 2.92 -6.66 -3.62
N GLY A 27 3.29 -5.53 -3.01
CA GLY A 27 4.65 -5.00 -3.06
C GLY A 27 5.04 -4.37 -4.40
N ALA A 28 4.11 -4.31 -5.39
CA ALA A 28 4.37 -3.76 -6.72
C ALA A 28 3.19 -2.91 -7.23
N CYS A 29 3.50 -1.86 -7.97
CA CYS A 29 2.50 -1.00 -8.62
C CYS A 29 2.92 -0.70 -10.05
N ARG A 30 1.97 -0.76 -10.99
CA ARG A 30 2.20 -0.45 -12.41
C ARG A 30 2.76 0.96 -12.66
N HIS A 31 2.49 1.90 -11.76
CA HIS A 31 2.94 3.28 -11.88
C HIS A 31 4.30 3.51 -11.19
N SER A 32 4.81 2.54 -10.42
CA SER A 32 6.06 2.64 -9.64
C SER A 32 6.15 3.99 -8.91
N GLU A 33 7.27 4.70 -9.02
CA GLU A 33 7.50 5.99 -8.35
C GLU A 33 6.61 7.13 -8.88
N ARG A 34 5.94 6.96 -10.03
CA ARG A 34 5.00 7.96 -10.60
C ARG A 34 3.56 7.78 -10.09
N CYS A 35 3.32 6.84 -9.18
CA CYS A 35 2.00 6.64 -8.61
C CYS A 35 1.57 7.89 -7.83
N SER A 36 0.31 8.32 -8.02
CA SER A 36 -0.25 9.44 -7.25
C SER A 36 -0.53 9.11 -5.79
N ARG A 37 -0.51 7.82 -5.42
CA ARG A 37 -0.74 7.32 -4.06
C ARG A 37 0.56 6.88 -3.42
N LYS A 38 0.63 6.93 -2.10
CA LYS A 38 1.85 6.59 -1.34
C LYS A 38 2.23 5.11 -1.47
N HIS A 39 3.52 4.86 -1.66
CA HIS A 39 4.17 3.55 -1.62
C HIS A 39 5.05 3.46 -0.38
N ASN A 40 4.52 2.88 0.71
CA ASN A 40 5.25 2.78 1.97
C ASN A 40 6.22 1.58 1.93
N LYS A 41 7.52 1.86 1.80
CA LYS A 41 8.60 0.86 1.87
C LYS A 41 8.96 0.63 3.35
N PRO A 42 8.63 -0.51 3.96
CA PRO A 42 8.98 -0.76 5.35
C PRO A 42 10.50 -0.94 5.49
N GLN A 43 11.11 -0.39 6.55
CA GLN A 43 12.53 -0.58 6.84
C GLN A 43 12.86 -2.03 7.21
N TYR A 44 11.88 -2.75 7.77
CA TYR A 44 11.98 -4.14 8.17
C TYR A 44 10.75 -4.89 7.65
N SER A 45 10.96 -6.05 7.03
CA SER A 45 9.90 -6.90 6.50
C SER A 45 10.38 -8.35 6.51
N GLN A 46 9.46 -9.27 6.80
CA GLN A 46 9.71 -10.71 6.65
C GLN A 46 9.64 -11.16 5.18
N THR A 47 9.04 -10.34 4.32
CA THR A 47 8.87 -10.61 2.89
C THR A 47 9.81 -9.73 2.06
N VAL A 48 10.51 -10.35 1.10
CA VAL A 48 11.41 -9.67 0.15
C VAL A 48 10.81 -9.69 -1.25
N VAL A 49 10.91 -8.57 -1.98
CA VAL A 49 10.54 -8.47 -3.39
C VAL A 49 11.80 -8.46 -4.23
N MET A 50 11.95 -9.44 -5.12
CA MET A 50 13.01 -9.49 -6.11
C MET A 50 12.44 -8.98 -7.44
N GLN A 51 12.81 -7.75 -7.81
CA GLN A 51 12.29 -7.12 -9.03
C GLN A 51 13.00 -7.68 -10.26
N ASN A 52 12.22 -8.08 -11.27
CA ASN A 52 12.74 -8.49 -12.58
C ASN A 52 13.78 -9.63 -12.50
N MET A 53 13.52 -10.63 -11.65
CA MET A 53 14.19 -11.93 -11.75
C MET A 53 13.63 -12.75 -12.92
#